data_AF-A0A8I0KDC1-F1
#
_entry.id   AF-A0A8I0KDC1-F1
#
_cell.length_a   1.000
_cell.length_b   1.000
_cell.length_c   1.000
_cell.angle_alpha   90.00
_cell.angle_beta   90.00
_cell.angle_gamma   90.00
#
_symmetry.space_group_name_H-M   'P 1'
#
loop_
_entity.id
_entity.type
_entity.pdbx_description
1 polymer ?
#
loop_
_entity_poly.entity_id
_entity_poly.type
_entity_poly.pdbx_seq_one_letter_code
_entity_poly.pdbx_strand_id
1 'polypeptide(L)'
;MVGSLLLRKKLMYRSWHRGCKETDILLGYFASKYLNTFSLYELIEYEKIVDLDDHELYCYITNKKDLPSNLDERIFSLIVSLRVQD
;
A
#
# COMPACT_ATOMS: atom_id res chain seq x y z
N MET A 1 -8.53 13.07 -15.22
CA MET A 1 -7.28 13.03 -16.01
C MET A 1 -6.86 11.60 -16.25
N VAL A 2 -6.51 11.24 -17.49
CA VAL A 2 -6.13 9.88 -17.91
C VAL A 2 -4.97 9.31 -17.08
N GLY A 3 -4.00 10.13 -16.67
CA GLY A 3 -2.84 9.69 -15.88
C GLY A 3 -3.22 9.03 -14.54
N SER A 4 -4.20 9.58 -13.82
CA SER A 4 -4.65 9.00 -12.53
C SER A 4 -5.33 7.63 -12.68
N LEU A 5 -5.96 7.35 -13.84
CA LEU A 5 -6.61 6.06 -14.09
C LEU A 5 -5.55 4.97 -14.37
N LEU A 6 -4.51 5.31 -15.13
CA LEU A 6 -3.39 4.41 -15.40
C LEU A 6 -2.63 4.07 -14.11
N LEU A 7 -2.39 5.07 -13.27
CA LEU A 7 -1.72 4.87 -11.98
C LEU A 7 -2.54 3.94 -11.07
N ARG A 8 -3.87 4.14 -10.94
CA ARG A 8 -4.73 3.23 -10.17
C ARG A 8 -4.64 1.78 -10.65
N LYS A 9 -4.68 1.57 -11.98
CA LYS A 9 -4.56 0.21 -12.56
C LYS A 9 -3.20 -0.42 -12.26
N LYS A 10 -2.11 0.36 -12.41
CA LYS A 10 -0.75 -0.08 -12.07
C LYS A 10 -0.65 -0.48 -10.58
N LEU A 11 -1.16 0.36 -9.69
CA LEU A 11 -1.12 0.14 -8.25
C LEU A 11 -1.96 -1.07 -7.84
N MET A 12 -3.16 -1.21 -8.40
CA MET A 12 -4.01 -2.38 -8.18
C MET A 12 -3.29 -3.67 -8.57
N TYR A 13 -2.71 -3.71 -9.77
CA TYR A 13 -1.96 -4.87 -10.24
C TYR A 13 -0.81 -5.21 -9.30
N ARG A 14 0.06 -4.24 -8.99
CA ARG A 14 1.24 -4.47 -8.14
C ARG A 14 0.90 -4.87 -6.70
N SER A 15 -0.29 -4.49 -6.22
CA SER A 15 -0.78 -4.88 -4.89
C SER A 15 -1.17 -6.35 -4.79
N TRP A 16 -1.55 -6.97 -5.92
CA TRP A 16 -1.95 -8.38 -6.06
C TRP A 16 -0.87 -9.27 -6.72
N HIS A 17 0.33 -8.73 -6.94
CA HIS A 17 1.43 -9.47 -7.57
C HIS A 17 2.74 -9.30 -6.77
N ARG A 18 2.67 -9.61 -5.47
CA ARG A 18 3.81 -9.57 -4.55
C ARG A 18 4.44 -10.96 -4.37
N GLY A 19 5.67 -10.99 -3.84
CA GLY A 19 6.42 -12.23 -3.63
C GLY A 19 5.96 -13.03 -2.41
N CYS A 20 5.37 -12.37 -1.42
CA CYS A 20 4.81 -12.99 -0.21
C CYS A 20 3.28 -12.95 -0.20
N LYS A 21 2.65 -14.10 0.06
CA LYS A 21 1.18 -14.24 0.06
C LYS A 21 0.48 -13.37 1.12
N GLU A 22 1.09 -13.18 2.28
CA GLU A 22 0.51 -12.36 3.36
C GLU A 22 0.45 -10.88 2.96
N THR A 23 1.54 -10.32 2.44
CA THR A 23 1.60 -8.92 1.99
C THR A 23 0.80 -8.70 0.71
N ASP A 24 0.71 -9.71 -0.16
CA ASP A 24 -0.14 -9.71 -1.35
C ASP A 24 -1.63 -9.57 -0.99
N ILE A 25 -2.12 -10.41 -0.08
CA ILE A 25 -3.52 -10.36 0.36
C ILE A 25 -3.82 -9.03 1.05
N LEU A 26 -2.94 -8.58 1.95
CA LEU A 26 -3.13 -7.33 2.69
C LEU A 26 -3.19 -6.12 1.74
N LEU A 27 -2.20 -5.96 0.86
CA LEU A 27 -2.17 -4.82 -0.06
C LEU A 27 -3.23 -4.94 -1.15
N GLY A 28 -3.55 -6.14 -1.62
CA GLY A 28 -4.61 -6.39 -2.59
C GLY A 28 -5.99 -5.94 -2.09
N TYR A 29 -6.34 -6.30 -0.84
CA TYR A 29 -7.59 -5.83 -0.23
C TYR A 29 -7.56 -4.33 0.07
N PHE A 30 -6.45 -3.81 0.58
CA PHE A 30 -6.27 -2.37 0.77
C PHE A 30 -6.52 -1.60 -0.53
N ALA A 31 -5.89 -2.03 -1.61
CA ALA A 31 -5.98 -1.39 -2.90
C ALA A 31 -7.42 -1.40 -3.43
N SER A 32 -8.09 -2.54 -3.32
CA SER A 32 -9.49 -2.72 -3.72
C SER A 32 -10.44 -1.78 -2.97
N LYS A 33 -10.16 -1.52 -1.69
CA LYS A 33 -10.98 -0.68 -0.82
C LYS A 33 -10.76 0.82 -1.04
N TYR A 34 -9.51 1.25 -1.21
CA TYR A 34 -9.14 2.68 -1.12
C TYR A 34 -8.71 3.31 -2.44
N LEU A 35 -8.19 2.54 -3.41
CA LEU A 35 -7.64 3.13 -4.64
C LEU A 35 -8.67 3.85 -5.48
N ASN A 36 -9.98 3.68 -5.29
CA ASN A 36 -10.99 4.45 -6.04
C ASN A 36 -11.31 5.80 -5.39
N THR A 37 -11.04 5.96 -4.09
CA THR A 37 -11.34 7.19 -3.34
C THR A 37 -10.15 8.13 -3.21
N PHE A 38 -8.93 7.64 -3.45
CA PHE A 38 -7.71 8.44 -3.35
C PHE A 38 -7.62 9.54 -4.41
N SER A 39 -7.09 10.69 -4.03
CA SER A 39 -6.62 11.75 -4.91
C SER A 39 -5.31 11.35 -5.61
N LEU A 40 -4.87 12.13 -6.60
CA LEU A 40 -3.60 11.85 -7.29
C LEU A 40 -2.41 11.87 -6.32
N TYR A 41 -2.41 12.80 -5.37
CA TYR A 41 -1.36 12.89 -4.34
C TYR A 41 -1.31 11.60 -3.50
N GLU A 42 -2.46 11.14 -3.02
CA GLU A 42 -2.54 9.90 -2.22
C GLU A 42 -2.13 8.66 -3.01
N LEU A 43 -2.39 8.62 -4.32
CA LEU A 43 -1.90 7.53 -5.18
C LEU A 43 -0.37 7.52 -5.30
N ILE A 44 0.26 8.70 -5.39
CA ILE A 44 1.72 8.83 -5.45
C ILE A 44 2.34 8.43 -4.11
N GLU A 45 1.75 8.84 -2.99
CA GLU A 45 2.22 8.44 -1.66
C GLU A 45 2.05 6.92 -1.43
N TYR A 46 0.94 6.34 -1.89
CA TYR A 46 0.75 4.89 -1.84
C TYR A 46 1.73 4.14 -2.75
N GLU A 47 2.10 4.69 -3.91
CA GLU A 47 3.09 4.08 -4.80
C GLU A 47 4.43 3.82 -4.10
N LYS A 48 4.88 4.76 -3.26
CA LYS A 48 6.10 4.59 -2.45
C LYS A 48 6.03 3.38 -1.52
N ILE A 49 4.85 3.08 -0.98
CA ILE A 49 4.63 1.92 -0.10
C ILE A 49 4.62 0.62 -0.93
N VAL A 50 3.98 0.64 -2.11
CA VAL A 50 3.96 -0.51 -3.02
C VAL A 50 5.36 -0.84 -3.57
N ASP A 51 6.23 0.17 -3.69
CA ASP A 51 7.63 0.02 -4.11
C ASP A 51 8.54 -0.66 -3.07
N LEU A 52 8.13 -0.75 -1.81
CA LEU A 52 8.85 -1.50 -0.80
C LEU A 52 8.88 -2.99 -1.14
N ASP A 53 9.99 -3.67 -0.83
CA ASP A 53 10.02 -5.12 -0.87
C ASP A 53 9.17 -5.74 0.27
N ASP A 54 8.87 -7.03 0.16
CA ASP A 54 8.02 -7.72 1.13
C ASP A 54 8.62 -7.77 2.55
N HIS A 55 9.95 -7.83 2.66
CA HIS A 55 10.62 -7.87 3.95
C HIS A 55 10.57 -6.52 4.66
N GLU A 56 10.85 -5.43 3.95
CA GLU A 56 10.73 -4.06 4.45
C GLU A 56 9.30 -3.74 4.88
N LEU A 57 8.34 -4.01 4.00
CA LEU A 57 6.93 -3.78 4.28
C LEU A 57 6.49 -4.56 5.52
N TYR A 58 6.88 -5.83 5.64
CA TYR A 58 6.58 -6.65 6.82
C TYR A 58 7.21 -6.09 8.10
N CYS A 59 8.46 -5.64 8.06
CA CYS A 59 9.13 -5.02 9.21
C CYS A 59 8.37 -3.79 9.73
N TYR A 60 7.88 -2.92 8.85
CA TYR A 60 7.11 -1.74 9.25
C TYR A 60 5.73 -2.11 9.78
N ILE A 61 5.00 -3.03 9.11
CA ILE A 61 3.66 -3.46 9.53
C ILE A 61 3.67 -4.15 10.90
N THR A 62 4.78 -4.81 11.23
CA THR A 62 4.95 -5.51 12.52
C THR A 62 5.62 -4.66 13.59
N ASN A 63 5.83 -3.36 13.36
CA ASN A 63 6.54 -2.45 14.26
C ASN A 63 7.95 -2.96 14.66
N LYS A 64 8.60 -3.73 13.79
CA LYS A 64 10.01 -4.14 13.97
C LYS A 64 10.98 -3.05 13.56
N LYS A 65 10.52 -2.07 12.78
CA LYS A 65 11.25 -0.86 12.38
C LYS A 65 10.29 0.33 12.44
N ASP A 66 10.85 1.50 12.75
CA ASP A 66 10.11 2.76 12.65
C ASP A 66 9.80 3.11 11.20
N LEU A 67 8.63 3.70 10.97
CA LEU A 67 8.24 4.16 9.64
C LEU A 67 9.18 5.29 9.19
N PRO A 68 9.84 5.19 8.03
CA PRO A 68 10.74 6.23 7.57
C PRO A 68 9.95 7.47 7.15
N SER A 69 10.56 8.65 7.32
CA SER A 69 9.91 9.95 7.12
C SER A 69 9.45 10.25 5.69
N ASN A 70 9.90 9.47 4.71
CA ASN A 70 9.50 9.59 3.31
C ASN A 70 8.21 8.84 2.96
N LEU A 71 7.63 8.10 3.90
CA LEU A 71 6.35 7.41 3.74
C LEU A 71 5.22 8.15 4.46
N ASP A 72 4.05 8.21 3.82
CA ASP A 72 2.88 8.86 4.39
C ASP A 72 2.28 8.03 5.55
N GLU A 73 2.38 8.57 6.76
CA GLU A 73 1.95 7.93 8.00
C GLU A 73 0.45 7.61 8.00
N ARG A 74 -0.38 8.45 7.39
CA ARG A 74 -1.83 8.25 7.36
C ARG A 74 -2.20 7.06 6.47
N ILE A 75 -1.65 6.99 5.26
CA ILE A 75 -1.87 5.86 4.35
C ILE A 75 -1.33 4.57 4.98
N PHE A 76 -0.14 4.61 5.57
CA PHE A 76 0.44 3.46 6.24
C PHE A 76 -0.43 2.97 7.41
N SER A 77 -0.94 3.90 8.22
CA SER A 77 -1.86 3.58 9.33
C SER A 77 -3.15 2.91 8.83
N LEU A 78 -3.69 3.33 7.68
CA LEU A 78 -4.84 2.67 7.07
C LEU A 78 -4.52 1.21 6.67
N ILE A 79 -3.32 0.94 6.15
CA ILE A 79 -2.86 -0.42 5.82
C ILE A 79 -2.80 -1.27 7.09
N VAL A 80 -2.14 -0.79 8.13
CA VAL A 80 -2.03 -1.51 9.42
C VAL A 80 -3.40 -1.77 10.03
N SER A 81 -4.33 -0.81 9.93
CA SER A 81 -5.70 -0.97 10.46
C SER A 81 -6.49 -2.10 9.81
N LEU A 82 -6.22 -2.43 8.53
CA LEU A 82 -6.88 -3.53 7.84
C LEU A 82 -6.37 -4.90 8.32
N ARG A 83 -5.09 -5.00 8.69
CA ARG A 83 -4.50 -6.24 9.20
C ARG A 83 -5.12 -6.69 10.53
N VAL A 84 -5.56 -5.74 11.36
CA VAL A 84 -6.12 -6.03 12.69
C VAL A 84 -7.53 -6.65 12.62
N GLN A 85 -8.15 -6.73 11.43
CA GLN A 85 -9.51 -7.25 11.27
C GLN A 85 -9.58 -8.77 11.02
N ASP A 86 -8.46 -9.51 11.12
CA ASP A 86 -8.40 -10.98 11.07
C ASP A 86 -8.19 -11.61 12.46
#